data_AF-A0A4S3JE44-F1
#
_entry.id   AF-A0A4S3JE44-F1
#
_cell.length_a   1.000
_cell.length_b   1.000
_cell.length_c   1.000
_cell.angle_alpha   90.00
_cell.angle_beta   90.00
_cell.angle_gamma   90.00
#
_symmetry.space_group_name_H-M   'P 1'
#
loop_
_entity.id
_entity.type
_entity.pdbx_description
1 polymer ?
#
loop_
_entity_poly.entity_id
_entity_poly.type
_entity_poly.pdbx_seq_one_letter_code
_entity_poly.pdbx_strand_id
1 'polypeptide(L)'
;MVRTEDVSFHAIPSVVLLIDLLLLSPPWTITVLPALGLSGTIAFGYWIWIERCFAFNGWYPYPIFEQVPFEGRIGLFVLSALVMALSTIMLKWVYGRVNGFETSISPKARSGAVRQNGSL
;
A
#
# COMPACT_ATOMS: atom_id res chain seq x y z
N MET A 1 -26.19 5.16 11.43
CA MET A 1 -26.10 6.26 10.46
C MET A 1 -24.66 6.32 9.99
N VAL A 2 -24.37 5.91 8.76
CA VAL A 2 -23.01 5.97 8.20
C VAL A 2 -22.74 7.42 7.80
N ARG A 3 -21.63 8.02 8.26
CA ARG A 3 -21.28 9.38 7.85
C ARG A 3 -20.89 9.37 6.37
N THR A 4 -21.37 10.35 5.62
CA THR A 4 -21.09 10.50 4.19
C THR A 4 -19.58 10.62 3.93
N GLU A 5 -18.83 11.22 4.85
CA GLU A 5 -17.37 11.33 4.84
C GLU A 5 -16.67 9.96 4.81
N ASP A 6 -17.15 9.01 5.63
CA ASP A 6 -16.58 7.67 5.70
C ASP A 6 -16.81 6.92 4.37
N VAL A 7 -17.97 7.15 3.72
CA VAL A 7 -18.29 6.56 2.42
C VAL A 7 -17.46 7.18 1.29
N SER A 8 -17.43 8.51 1.19
CA SER A 8 -16.82 9.20 0.05
C SER A 8 -15.31 9.21 0.06
N PHE A 9 -14.69 9.35 1.25
CA PHE A 9 -13.23 9.46 1.36
C PHE A 9 -12.54 8.11 1.62
N HIS A 10 -13.23 7.13 2.20
CA HIS A 10 -12.61 5.85 2.54
C HIS A 10 -13.19 4.70 1.71
N ALA A 11 -14.50 4.48 1.77
CA ALA A 11 -15.10 3.29 1.19
C ALA A 11 -15.07 3.28 -0.35
N ILE A 12 -15.56 4.35 -0.99
CA ILE A 12 -15.63 4.44 -2.45
C ILE A 12 -14.24 4.30 -3.10
N PRO A 13 -13.21 5.06 -2.69
CA PRO A 13 -11.87 4.92 -3.27
C PRO A 13 -11.31 3.51 -3.08
N SER A 14 -11.51 2.90 -1.91
CA SER A 14 -11.01 1.54 -1.63
C SER A 14 -11.69 0.49 -2.51
N VAL A 15 -13.01 0.57 -2.71
CA VAL A 15 -13.76 -0.38 -3.54
C VAL A 15 -13.37 -0.25 -5.01
N VAL A 16 -13.29 0.98 -5.52
CA VAL A 16 -12.89 1.22 -6.91
C VAL A 16 -11.47 0.72 -7.15
N LEU A 17 -10.54 0.97 -6.21
CA LEU A 17 -9.19 0.45 -6.27
C LEU A 17 -9.15 -1.08 -6.24
N LEU A 18 -9.97 -1.72 -5.40
CA LEU A 18 -10.07 -3.18 -5.35
C LEU A 18 -10.55 -3.77 -6.69
N ILE A 19 -11.57 -3.16 -7.31
CA ILE A 19 -12.10 -3.59 -8.61
C ILE A 19 -11.01 -3.47 -9.68
N ASP A 20 -10.32 -2.34 -9.74
CA ASP A 20 -9.22 -2.14 -10.67
C ASP A 20 -8.12 -3.19 -10.48
N LEU A 21 -7.68 -3.38 -9.24
CA LEU A 21 -6.61 -4.32 -8.90
C LEU A 21 -6.97 -5.77 -9.19
N LEU A 22 -8.22 -6.18 -9.01
CA LEU A 22 -8.64 -7.57 -9.21
C LEU A 22 -8.99 -7.90 -10.66
N LEU A 23 -9.57 -6.95 -11.40
CA LEU A 23 -10.19 -7.23 -12.71
C LEU A 23 -9.53 -6.53 -13.90
N LEU A 24 -8.91 -5.35 -13.68
CA LEU A 24 -8.44 -4.49 -14.78
C LEU A 24 -6.91 -4.44 -14.87
N SER A 25 -6.23 -4.47 -13.72
CA SER A 25 -4.78 -4.36 -13.63
C SER A 25 -4.07 -5.69 -13.93
N PRO A 26 -2.93 -5.65 -14.65
CA PRO A 26 -2.10 -6.84 -14.88
C PRO A 26 -1.50 -7.36 -13.57
N PRO A 27 -1.05 -8.64 -13.53
CA PRO A 27 -0.46 -9.23 -12.34
C PRO A 27 0.74 -8.41 -11.86
N TRP A 28 0.77 -8.15 -10.55
CA TRP A 28 1.78 -7.30 -9.93
C TRP A 28 3.20 -7.83 -10.14
N THR A 29 4.07 -6.97 -10.67
CA THR A 29 5.49 -7.25 -10.90
C THR A 29 6.33 -7.13 -9.62
N ILE A 30 5.84 -6.41 -8.61
CA ILE A 30 6.58 -6.17 -7.35
C ILE A 30 6.35 -7.34 -6.39
N THR A 31 7.43 -8.04 -6.04
CA THR A 31 7.40 -9.12 -5.05
C THR A 31 7.19 -8.56 -3.64
N VAL A 32 6.78 -9.41 -2.69
CA VAL A 32 6.40 -8.97 -1.33
C VAL A 32 7.54 -8.19 -0.65
N LEU A 33 8.78 -8.60 -0.85
CA LEU A 33 9.94 -8.00 -0.21
C LEU A 33 10.20 -6.53 -0.63
N PRO A 34 10.29 -6.18 -1.93
CA PRO A 34 10.39 -4.78 -2.35
C PRO A 34 9.16 -3.95 -1.97
N ALA A 35 7.96 -4.53 -1.93
CA ALA A 35 6.77 -3.83 -1.42
C ALA A 35 6.93 -3.47 0.06
N LEU A 36 7.36 -4.42 0.90
CA LEU A 36 7.63 -4.17 2.32
C LEU A 36 8.78 -3.16 2.52
N GLY A 37 9.83 -3.24 1.72
CA GLY A 37 10.96 -2.30 1.77
C GLY A 37 10.53 -0.87 1.42
N LEU A 38 9.76 -0.70 0.34
CA LEU A 38 9.22 0.60 -0.06
C LEU A 38 8.33 1.17 1.05
N SER A 39 7.35 0.39 1.52
CA SER A 39 6.43 0.86 2.53
C SER A 39 7.10 1.13 3.88
N GLY A 40 8.07 0.30 4.27
CA GLY A 40 8.88 0.53 5.46
C GLY A 40 9.66 1.84 5.37
N THR A 41 10.31 2.09 4.23
CA THR A 41 11.03 3.35 3.98
C THR A 41 10.13 4.56 4.12
N ILE A 42 8.92 4.50 3.55
CA ILE A 42 7.92 5.57 3.67
C ILE A 42 7.47 5.75 5.12
N ALA A 43 7.19 4.65 5.84
CA ALA A 43 6.75 4.70 7.23
C ALA A 43 7.81 5.31 8.17
N PHE A 44 9.07 4.88 8.04
CA PHE A 44 10.18 5.45 8.82
C PHE A 44 10.47 6.90 8.43
N GLY A 45 10.44 7.24 7.15
CA GLY A 45 10.59 8.62 6.69
C GLY A 45 9.50 9.53 7.26
N TYR A 46 8.27 9.05 7.27
CA TYR A 46 7.13 9.75 7.86
C TYR A 46 7.26 9.91 9.37
N TRP A 47 7.71 8.89 10.09
CA TRP A 47 8.02 8.99 11.53
C TRP A 47 9.03 10.11 11.78
N ILE A 48 10.19 10.05 11.10
CA ILE A 48 11.26 11.05 11.25
C ILE A 48 10.71 12.45 11.00
N TRP A 49 9.93 12.62 9.94
CA TRP A 49 9.30 13.89 9.62
C TRP A 49 8.37 14.38 10.73
N ILE A 50 7.52 13.53 11.29
CA ILE A 50 6.63 13.87 12.41
C ILE A 50 7.43 14.36 13.63
N GLU A 51 8.47 13.63 14.05
CA GLU A 51 9.26 14.01 15.23
C GLU A 51 10.03 15.32 14.98
N ARG A 52 10.45 15.57 13.73
CA ARG A 52 11.01 16.88 13.34
C ARG A 52 9.96 17.98 13.44
N CYS A 53 8.74 17.76 12.94
CA CYS A 53 7.64 18.73 13.08
C CYS A 53 7.35 19.04 14.55
N PHE A 54 7.31 18.02 15.42
CA PHE A 54 7.14 18.24 16.85
C PHE A 54 8.27 19.08 17.45
N ALA A 55 9.52 18.82 17.08
CA ALA A 55 10.68 19.59 17.56
C ALA A 55 10.63 21.08 17.16
N PHE A 56 10.07 21.41 15.99
CA PHE A 56 9.95 22.81 15.53
C PHE A 56 8.66 23.49 15.98
N ASN A 57 7.54 22.78 15.99
CA ASN A 57 6.22 23.36 16.21
C ASN A 57 5.74 23.23 17.65
N GLY A 58 6.25 22.26 18.40
CA GLY A 58 5.82 21.95 19.77
C GLY A 58 4.52 21.14 19.87
N TRP A 59 3.93 20.73 18.74
CA TRP A 59 2.69 19.94 18.68
C TRP A 59 2.74 18.90 17.55
N TYR A 60 2.02 17.78 17.72
CA TYR A 60 1.96 16.72 16.71
C TYR A 60 0.86 16.98 15.67
N PRO A 61 1.08 16.70 14.37
CA PRO A 61 0.07 16.89 13.33
C PRO A 61 -1.24 16.14 13.57
N TYR A 62 -1.17 15.02 14.31
CA TYR A 62 -2.33 14.23 14.69
C TYR A 62 -2.39 14.09 16.22
N PRO A 63 -3.50 14.48 16.86
CA PRO A 63 -3.63 14.44 18.33
C PRO A 63 -3.38 13.07 18.97
N ILE A 64 -3.56 11.98 18.22
CA ILE A 64 -3.32 10.62 18.72
C ILE A 64 -1.87 10.41 19.18
N PHE A 65 -0.89 11.11 18.58
CA PHE A 65 0.52 10.99 18.96
C PHE A 65 0.82 11.65 20.32
N GLU A 66 -0.02 12.58 20.77
CA GLU A 66 0.07 13.18 22.12
C GLU A 66 -0.63 12.32 23.16
N GLN A 67 -1.68 11.59 22.75
CA GLN A 67 -2.46 10.73 23.64
C GLN A 67 -1.75 9.41 23.99
N VAL A 68 -0.76 9.01 23.19
CA VAL A 68 -0.02 7.75 23.41
C VAL A 68 1.45 8.02 23.76
N PRO A 69 2.03 7.29 24.74
CA PRO A 69 3.44 7.39 25.05
C PRO A 69 4.30 6.86 23.89
N PHE A 70 5.62 7.06 23.95
CA PHE A 70 6.56 6.62 22.91
C PHE A 70 6.38 5.14 22.50
N GLU A 71 6.20 4.25 23.48
CA GLU A 71 5.92 2.83 23.23
C GLU A 71 4.62 2.61 22.46
N GLY A 72 3.58 3.41 22.75
CA GLY A 72 2.32 3.40 22.01
C GLY A 72 2.50 3.86 20.55
N ARG A 73 3.41 4.79 20.28
CA ARG A 73 3.75 5.20 18.90
C ARG A 73 4.44 4.07 18.14
N ILE A 74 5.38 3.38 18.77
CA ILE A 74 5.99 2.17 18.20
C ILE A 74 4.88 1.17 17.85
N GLY A 75 3.96 0.92 18.78
CA GLY A 75 2.80 0.06 18.57
C GLY A 75 1.94 0.47 17.37
N LEU A 76 1.63 1.77 17.22
CA LEU A 76 0.85 2.29 16.10
C LEU A 76 1.53 2.02 14.74
N PHE A 77 2.82 2.31 14.63
CA PHE A 77 3.56 2.10 13.38
C PHE A 77 3.74 0.61 13.06
N VAL A 78 4.05 -0.22 14.07
CA VAL A 78 4.18 -1.68 13.90
C VAL A 78 2.84 -2.29 13.49
N LEU A 79 1.74 -1.95 14.16
CA LEU A 79 0.41 -2.43 13.82
C LEU A 79 0.01 -2.02 12.41
N SER A 80 0.28 -0.76 12.03
CA SER A 80 0.00 -0.26 10.67
C SER A 80 0.78 -1.04 9.61
N ALA A 81 2.07 -1.30 9.87
CA ALA A 81 2.91 -2.11 8.98
C ALA A 81 2.38 -3.54 8.84
N LEU A 82 1.93 -4.15 9.94
CA LEU A 82 1.32 -5.49 9.93
C LEU A 82 0.01 -5.51 9.13
N VAL A 83 -0.89 -4.55 9.35
CA VAL A 83 -2.16 -4.45 8.61
C VAL A 83 -1.91 -4.35 7.11
N MET A 84 -0.96 -3.52 6.69
CA MET A 84 -0.58 -3.39 5.30
C MET A 84 0.05 -4.66 4.73
N ALA A 85 0.94 -5.33 5.47
CA ALA A 85 1.54 -6.60 5.05
C ALA A 85 0.48 -7.69 4.84
N LEU A 86 -0.43 -7.84 5.80
CA LEU A 86 -1.56 -8.77 5.72
C LEU A 86 -2.49 -8.42 4.56
N SER A 87 -2.80 -7.13 4.36
CA SER A 87 -3.63 -6.66 3.24
C SER A 87 -2.99 -7.01 1.89
N THR A 88 -1.67 -6.87 1.77
CA THR A 88 -0.93 -7.20 0.55
C THR A 88 -0.95 -8.71 0.28
N ILE A 89 -0.72 -9.53 1.31
CA ILE A 89 -0.77 -11.00 1.19
C ILE A 89 -2.19 -11.44 0.80
N MET A 90 -3.21 -10.93 1.48
CA MET A 90 -4.61 -11.22 1.22
C MET A 90 -5.01 -10.82 -0.19
N LEU A 91 -4.64 -9.62 -0.65
CA LEU A 91 -4.93 -9.16 -1.99
C LEU A 91 -4.30 -10.07 -3.05
N LYS A 92 -3.04 -10.48 -2.86
CA LYS A 92 -2.37 -11.42 -3.79
C LYS A 92 -3.06 -12.78 -3.83
N TRP A 93 -3.50 -13.27 -2.67
CA TRP A 93 -4.25 -14.51 -2.59
C TRP A 93 -5.61 -14.41 -3.30
N VAL A 94 -6.39 -13.35 -3.04
CA VAL A 94 -7.68 -13.12 -3.71
C VAL A 94 -7.50 -12.95 -5.21
N TYR A 95 -6.49 -12.19 -5.66
CA TYR A 95 -6.19 -12.00 -7.07
C TYR A 95 -5.90 -13.33 -7.77
N GLY A 96 -5.07 -14.19 -7.16
CA GLY A 96 -4.79 -15.54 -7.68
C GLY A 96 -6.04 -16.40 -7.76
N ARG A 97 -6.91 -16.32 -6.74
CA ARG A 97 -8.16 -17.08 -6.67
C ARG A 97 -9.20 -16.63 -7.70
N VAL A 98 -9.28 -15.32 -7.99
CA VAL A 98 -10.22 -14.71 -8.95
C VAL A 98 -9.74 -14.93 -10.40
N ASN A 99 -8.45 -14.79 -10.66
CA ASN A 99 -7.90 -14.85 -12.01
C ASN A 99 -7.32 -16.22 -12.41
N GLY A 100 -7.34 -17.21 -11.51
CA GLY A 100 -6.90 -18.58 -11.80
C GLY A 100 -5.38 -18.76 -11.91
N PHE A 101 -4.59 -17.81 -11.41
CA PHE A 101 -3.12 -17.90 -11.37
C PHE A 101 -2.65 -18.69 -10.14
N GLU A 102 -2.94 -19.98 -10.07
CA GLU A 102 -2.27 -20.84 -9.09
C GLU A 102 -0.86 -21.17 -9.57
N THR A 103 0.13 -20.54 -8.94
CA THR A 103 1.56 -20.93 -8.90
C THR A 103 2.35 -20.93 -10.23
N SER A 104 3.46 -20.18 -10.24
CA SER A 104 4.60 -20.30 -11.18
C SER A 104 4.48 -19.73 -12.60
N ILE A 105 3.89 -18.55 -12.78
CA ILE A 105 4.24 -17.72 -13.94
C ILE A 105 4.96 -16.48 -13.43
N SER A 106 6.27 -16.43 -13.66
CA SER A 106 7.06 -15.21 -13.47
C SER A 106 6.35 -14.07 -14.21
N PRO A 107 5.95 -12.97 -13.53
CA PRO A 107 5.20 -11.90 -14.15
C PRO A 107 6.09 -11.22 -15.20
N LYS A 108 6.03 -11.72 -16.44
CA LYS A 108 6.69 -11.10 -17.57
C LYS A 108 5.77 -9.97 -18.00
N ALA A 109 6.16 -8.74 -17.64
CA ALA A 109 5.57 -7.54 -18.22
C ALA A 109 5.52 -7.75 -19.74
N ARG A 110 4.33 -7.63 -20.33
CA ARG A 110 4.16 -7.77 -21.78
C ARG A 110 4.88 -6.59 -22.42
N SER A 111 6.14 -6.83 -22.82
CA SER A 111 6.96 -5.86 -23.54
C SER A 111 6.19 -5.44 -24.78
N GLY A 112 5.73 -4.20 -24.77
CA GLY A 112 5.02 -3.60 -25.90
C GLY A 112 5.90 -3.64 -27.13
N ALA A 113 5.27 -3.91 -28.27
CA ALA A 113 5.83 -3.97 -29.60
C ALA A 113 6.56 -2.66 -29.99
N VAL A 114 7.84 -2.56 -29.64
CA VAL A 114 8.73 -1.51 -30.12
C VAL A 114 9.87 -2.22 -30.86
N ARG A 115 9.93 -2.00 -32.18
CA ARG A 115 10.96 -2.44 -33.15
C ARG A 115 10.70 -3.73 -33.93
N GLN A 116 9.68 -3.70 -34.78
CA GLN A 116 9.77 -4.33 -36.11
C GLN A 116 9.23 -3.35 -37.14
N ASN A 117 10.09 -2.44 -37.61
CA ASN A 117 9.96 -1.76 -38.90
C ASN A 117 11.24 -0.94 -39.12
N GLY A 118 12.21 -1.56 -39.80
CA GLY A 118 13.49 -0.94 -40.10
C GLY A 118 14.39 -1.79 -41.01
N SER A 119 13.81 -2.52 -41.95
CA SER A 119 14.55 -3.19 -43.02
C SER A 119 13.69 -3.24 -44.28
N LEU A 120 13.70 -2.14 -45.02
CA LEU A 120 13.58 -2.13 -46.48
C LEU A 120 14.66 -1.18 -47.00
#